data_AF-A0A957UX21-F1
#
_entry.id   AF-A0A957UX21-F1
#
_cell.length_a   1.000
_cell.length_b   1.000
_cell.length_c   1.000
_cell.angle_alpha   90.00
_cell.angle_beta   90.00
_cell.angle_gamma   90.00
#
_symmetry.space_group_name_H-M   'P 1'
#
loop_
_entity.id
_entity.type
_entity.pdbx_description
1 polymer ?
#
loop_
_entity_poly.entity_id
_entity_poly.type
_entity_poly.pdbx_seq_one_letter_code
_entity_poly.pdbx_strand_id
1 'polypeptide(L)'
;DPAIVAQSDADVTVTDDLDGVVGADVLYTDVWTSMGQEAERDERLRIFPPYQVNRALIERTRNQEVLVMHCLPAHRGEEIT
;
A
#
# COMPACT_ATOMS: atom_id res chain seq x y z
N ASP A 1 12.25 10.59 -9.01
CA ASP A 1 12.85 11.71 -9.73
C ASP A 1 12.01 11.99 -10.97
N PRO A 2 11.39 13.17 -11.11
CA PRO A 2 10.60 13.53 -12.29
C PRO A 2 11.35 13.35 -13.61
N ALA A 3 12.68 13.52 -13.62
CA ALA A 3 13.49 13.32 -14.82
C ALA A 3 13.55 11.85 -15.26
N ILE A 4 13.45 10.89 -14.33
CA ILE A 4 13.38 9.46 -14.63
C ILE A 4 11.99 9.10 -15.18
N VAL A 5 10.93 9.61 -14.53
CA VAL A 5 9.54 9.36 -14.96
C VAL A 5 9.30 9.88 -16.38
N ALA A 6 9.76 11.10 -16.68
CA ALA A 6 9.61 11.74 -17.99
C ALA A 6 10.34 11.02 -19.14
N GLN A 7 11.28 10.12 -18.85
CA GLN A 7 11.95 9.27 -19.84
C GLN A 7 11.16 8.00 -20.15
N SER A 8 10.07 7.76 -19.43
CA SER A 8 9.15 6.64 -19.62
C SER A 8 7.74 7.15 -19.92
N ASP A 9 6.86 6.27 -20.39
CA ASP A 9 5.43 6.54 -20.51
C ASP A 9 4.69 6.20 -19.20
N ALA A 10 5.37 6.34 -18.06
CA ALA A 10 4.85 6.01 -16.75
C ALA A 10 4.09 7.20 -16.15
N ASP A 11 2.94 6.91 -15.56
CA ASP A 11 2.19 7.86 -14.74
C ASP A 11 2.46 7.55 -13.25
N VAL A 12 2.84 8.58 -12.49
CA VAL A 12 3.18 8.46 -11.07
C VAL A 12 2.34 9.44 -10.28
N THR A 13 1.44 8.90 -9.46
CA THR A 13 0.59 9.67 -8.56
C THR A 13 0.91 9.32 -7.10
N VAL A 14 0.95 10.34 -6.24
CA VAL A 14 1.04 10.18 -4.78
C VAL A 14 -0.26 10.72 -4.20
N THR A 15 -0.95 9.90 -3.41
CA THR A 15 -2.25 10.23 -2.84
C THR A 15 -2.44 9.58 -1.47
N ASP A 16 -3.23 10.23 -0.62
CA ASP A 16 -3.80 9.68 0.61
C ASP A 16 -5.27 9.22 0.43
N ASP A 17 -5.83 9.42 -0.77
CA ASP A 17 -7.13 8.90 -1.16
C ASP A 17 -7.04 7.40 -1.49
N LEU A 18 -7.79 6.61 -0.73
CA LEU A 18 -7.91 5.17 -0.92
C LEU A 18 -8.55 4.79 -2.26
N ASP A 19 -9.26 5.68 -2.95
CA ASP A 19 -9.75 5.44 -4.31
C ASP A 19 -8.62 5.45 -5.36
N GLY A 20 -7.39 5.79 -4.98
CA GLY A 20 -6.19 5.62 -5.82
C GLY A 20 -5.91 4.17 -6.25
N VAL A 21 -6.58 3.18 -5.64
CA VAL A 21 -6.45 1.76 -6.02
C VAL A 21 -7.40 1.32 -7.13
N VAL A 22 -8.34 2.17 -7.56
CA VAL A 22 -9.33 1.81 -8.58
C VAL A 22 -8.63 1.48 -9.90
N GLY A 23 -8.89 0.29 -10.43
CA GLY A 23 -8.29 -0.22 -11.66
C GLY A 23 -6.89 -0.82 -11.47
N ALA A 24 -6.37 -0.92 -10.24
CA ALA A 24 -5.06 -1.52 -10.00
C ALA A 24 -5.03 -3.01 -10.38
N ASP A 25 -3.99 -3.41 -11.12
CA ASP A 25 -3.67 -4.82 -11.40
C ASP A 25 -2.88 -5.48 -10.26
N VAL A 26 -2.15 -4.67 -9.48
CA VAL A 26 -1.35 -5.12 -8.35
C VAL A 26 -1.51 -4.16 -7.17
N LEU A 27 -1.80 -4.71 -5.99
CA LEU A 27 -1.65 -4.02 -4.71
C LEU A 27 -0.34 -4.48 -4.06
N TYR A 28 0.50 -3.53 -3.70
CA TYR A 28 1.75 -3.80 -2.98
C TYR A 28 1.74 -3.08 -1.65
N THR A 29 2.05 -3.79 -0.57
CA THR A 29 2.18 -3.19 0.76
C THR A 29 3.40 -3.74 1.49
N ASP A 30 3.76 -3.08 2.60
CA ASP A 30 4.88 -3.42 3.47
C ASP A 30 4.48 -3.11 4.92
N VAL A 31 5.29 -3.61 5.86
CA VAL A 31 5.15 -3.37 7.29
C VAL A 31 5.08 -1.87 7.58
N TRP A 32 4.16 -1.48 8.45
CA TRP A 32 4.02 -0.06 8.80
C TRP A 32 5.24 0.45 9.58
N THR A 33 5.82 -0.38 10.45
CA THR A 33 7.00 0.00 11.23
C THR A 33 8.23 -0.69 10.67
N SER A 34 9.11 0.05 10.00
CA SER A 34 10.37 -0.48 9.48
C SER A 34 11.42 -0.66 10.58
N MET A 35 12.47 -1.42 10.27
CA MET A 35 13.64 -1.56 11.17
C MET A 35 14.24 -0.19 11.51
N GLY A 36 14.47 0.06 12.80
CA GLY A 36 15.01 1.33 13.30
C GLY A 36 13.96 2.42 13.59
N GLN A 37 12.67 2.12 13.39
CA GLN A 37 11.57 3.05 13.66
C GLN A 37 10.66 2.61 14.82
N GLU A 38 11.19 1.79 15.72
CA GLU A 38 10.42 1.13 16.78
C GLU A 38 9.74 2.13 17.74
N ALA A 39 10.36 3.30 17.93
CA ALA A 39 9.80 4.37 18.76
C ALA A 39 8.48 4.96 18.21
N GLU A 40 8.24 4.83 16.91
CA GLU A 40 7.07 5.40 16.22
C GLU A 40 5.93 4.38 16.06
N ARG A 41 6.14 3.12 16.47
CA ARG A 41 5.21 2.01 16.24
C ARG A 41 3.78 2.32 16.68
N ASP A 42 3.62 2.81 17.91
CA ASP A 42 2.30 3.06 18.49
C ASP A 42 1.54 4.20 17.79
N GLU A 43 2.25 5.17 17.23
CA GLU A 43 1.66 6.22 16.41
C GLU A 43 1.24 5.67 15.04
N ARG A 44 2.11 4.91 14.39
CA ARG A 44 1.84 4.26 13.10
C ARG A 44 0.62 3.35 13.15
N LEU A 45 0.49 2.53 14.20
CA LEU A 45 -0.67 1.66 14.41
C LEU A 45 -2.00 2.42 14.58
N ARG A 46 -1.96 3.70 14.92
CA ARG A 46 -3.16 4.56 14.98
C ARG A 46 -3.49 5.21 13.64
N ILE A 47 -2.46 5.52 12.83
CA ILE A 47 -2.62 6.29 11.58
C ILE A 47 -2.88 5.39 10.38
N PHE A 48 -2.16 4.27 10.25
CA PHE A 48 -2.21 3.42 9.06
C PHE A 48 -3.36 2.41 8.92
N PRO A 49 -4.21 2.10 9.93
CA PRO A 49 -5.31 1.14 9.75
C PRO A 49 -6.21 1.37 8.52
N PRO A 50 -6.53 2.61 8.08
CA PRO A 50 -7.29 2.83 6.85
C PRO A 50 -6.64 2.27 5.57
N TYR A 51 -5.32 2.08 5.57
CA TYR A 51 -4.54 1.60 4.43
C TYR A 51 -4.23 0.11 4.48
N GLN A 52 -4.77 -0.63 5.45
CA GLN A 52 -4.60 -2.08 5.52
C GLN A 52 -5.09 -2.76 4.24
N VAL A 53 -4.26 -3.64 3.67
CA VAL A 53 -4.67 -4.49 2.55
C VAL A 53 -5.57 -5.59 3.09
N ASN A 54 -6.87 -5.39 2.91
CA ASN A 54 -7.92 -6.31 3.31
C ASN A 54 -8.92 -6.52 2.16
N ARG A 55 -9.91 -7.40 2.37
CA ARG A 55 -10.93 -7.70 1.35
C ARG A 55 -11.64 -6.45 0.83
N ALA A 56 -11.95 -5.47 1.69
CA ALA A 56 -12.64 -4.26 1.27
C ALA A 56 -11.76 -3.38 0.35
N LEU A 57 -10.46 -3.28 0.62
CA LEU A 57 -9.53 -2.57 -0.26
C LEU A 57 -9.34 -3.31 -1.59
N ILE A 58 -9.28 -4.65 -1.56
CA ILE A 58 -9.25 -5.49 -2.77
C ILE A 58 -10.50 -5.27 -3.61
N GLU A 59 -11.70 -5.23 -3.01
CA GLU A 59 -12.94 -4.97 -3.74
C GLU A 59 -12.98 -3.54 -4.32
N ARG A 60 -12.37 -2.57 -3.64
CA ARG A 60 -12.27 -1.18 -4.11
C ARG A 60 -11.47 -1.04 -5.41
N THR A 61 -10.57 -1.97 -5.72
CA THR A 61 -9.85 -1.94 -7.02
C THR A 61 -10.79 -2.15 -8.20
N ARG A 62 -11.96 -2.76 -7.99
CA ARG A 62 -12.90 -3.18 -9.05
C ARG A 62 -12.29 -4.14 -10.08
N ASN A 63 -11.16 -4.76 -9.74
CA ASN A 63 -10.49 -5.75 -10.56
C ASN A 63 -10.50 -7.11 -9.85
N GLN A 64 -11.17 -8.10 -10.44
CA GLN A 64 -11.27 -9.44 -9.87
C GLN A 64 -9.97 -10.25 -9.99
N GLU A 65 -9.05 -9.83 -10.86
CA GLU A 65 -7.76 -10.49 -11.12
C GLU A 65 -6.60 -9.80 -10.41
N VAL A 66 -6.88 -8.82 -9.52
CA VAL A 66 -5.84 -8.07 -8.82
C VAL A 66 -4.93 -8.99 -8.02
N LEU A 67 -3.62 -8.80 -8.17
CA LEU A 67 -2.60 -9.49 -7.39
C LEU A 67 -2.29 -8.70 -6.12
N VAL A 68 -2.03 -9.41 -5.02
CA VAL A 68 -1.54 -8.81 -3.77
C VAL A 68 -0.12 -9.26 -3.53
N MET A 69 0.78 -8.30 -3.29
CA MET A 69 2.21 -8.53 -3.09
C MET A 69 2.69 -7.90 -1.78
N HIS A 70 3.68 -8.54 -1.16
CA HIS A 70 4.31 -8.10 0.07
C HIS A 70 5.79 -8.53 0.08
N CYS A 71 6.71 -7.67 0.52
CA CYS A 71 8.16 -7.94 0.47
C CYS A 71 8.63 -9.00 1.50
N LEU A 72 7.92 -9.08 2.62
CA LEU A 72 8.15 -9.94 3.79
C LEU A 72 9.29 -9.45 4.71
N PRO A 73 9.23 -9.76 6.02
CA PRO A 73 8.15 -10.45 6.73
C PRO A 73 6.89 -9.60 6.88
N ALA A 74 5.71 -10.23 6.97
CA ALA A 74 4.42 -9.57 7.16
C ALA A 74 3.95 -9.66 8.63
N HIS A 75 3.37 -8.59 9.16
CA HIS A 75 2.62 -8.54 10.41
C HIS A 75 1.12 -8.70 10.14
N ARG A 76 0.65 -9.95 10.14
CA ARG A 76 -0.78 -10.26 9.94
C ARG A 76 -1.66 -9.50 10.94
N GLY A 77 -2.67 -8.81 10.43
CA GLY A 77 -3.57 -7.97 11.22
C GLY A 77 -3.12 -6.50 11.33
N GLU A 78 -1.91 -6.17 10.89
CA GLU A 78 -1.43 -4.79 10.72
C GLU A 78 -1.56 -4.40 9.24
N GLU A 79 -0.52 -4.50 8.43
CA GLU A 79 -0.56 -4.05 7.02
C GLU A 79 -1.43 -4.92 6.10
N ILE A 80 -1.69 -6.18 6.47
CA ILE A 80 -2.43 -7.15 5.65
C ILE A 80 -3.25 -8.16 6.47
N THR A 81 -4.42 -8.57 5.98
CA THR A 81 -5.30 -9.61 6.57
C THR A 81 -5.61 -10.75 5.61
#